data_AF-A0A5A8A715-F1
#
_entry.id   AF-A0A5A8A715-F1
#
_cell.length_a   1.000
_cell.length_b   1.000
_cell.length_c   1.000
_cell.angle_alpha   90.00
_cell.angle_beta   90.00
_cell.angle_gamma   90.00
#
_symmetry.space_group_name_H-M   'P 1'
#
loop_
_entity.id
_entity.type
_entity.pdbx_description
1 polymer ?
#
loop_
_entity_poly.entity_id
_entity_poly.type
_entity_poly.pdbx_seq_one_letter_code
_entity_poly.pdbx_strand_id
1 'polypeptide(L)'
;MSEGFRITGVADVAARFVDHDWAFPRAHEAAIAAHWQTRLQRSPGMFDGTVLLCCDHAVADGVARLDLFATRYSTFTYYRDMPHAEAGIANAFAAIVPWTADGAVLLGEMGAHTANAGQLYFPCGTPDPDDVRGARVDLTGSAARELAEETGLALPEGAETAWVLLEGEGQLAFLRPVRFPEPAERLVARIADHLGGEGEPELAGMHVVRGLADIDDARMPGFVRAYLADAFPPAR
;
A
#
# COMPACT_ATOMS: atom_id res chain seq x y z
N MET A 1 -10.45 -18.10 7.01
CA MET A 1 -9.79 -17.84 5.72
C MET A 1 -10.38 -16.54 5.23
N SER A 2 -9.60 -15.46 5.20
CA SER A 2 -10.04 -14.17 4.64
C SER A 2 -10.47 -14.41 3.20
N GLU A 3 -11.74 -14.26 2.88
CA GLU A 3 -12.19 -14.33 1.50
C GLU A 3 -11.40 -13.30 0.68
N GLY A 4 -10.72 -13.74 -0.39
CA GLY A 4 -10.04 -12.87 -1.35
C GLY A 4 -8.51 -12.81 -1.29
N PHE A 5 -7.87 -13.04 -0.13
CA PHE A 5 -6.41 -12.90 0.03
C PHE A 5 -5.73 -14.16 0.56
N ARG A 6 -4.63 -14.55 -0.08
CA ARG A 6 -3.64 -15.50 0.43
C ARG A 6 -2.61 -14.74 1.25
N ILE A 7 -2.35 -15.23 2.48
CA ILE A 7 -1.40 -14.63 3.41
C ILE A 7 -0.17 -15.53 3.51
N THR A 8 1.03 -14.97 3.29
CA THR A 8 2.30 -15.69 3.35
C THR A 8 3.34 -14.90 4.13
N GLY A 9 3.91 -15.47 5.18
CA GLY A 9 5.07 -14.89 5.86
C GLY A 9 6.32 -15.01 4.98
N VAL A 10 7.05 -13.91 4.79
CA VAL A 10 8.33 -13.89 4.07
C VAL A 10 9.40 -13.15 4.88
N ALA A 11 10.61 -13.66 4.87
CA ALA A 11 11.74 -13.09 5.59
C ALA A 11 12.30 -11.84 4.91
N ASP A 12 12.19 -11.76 3.58
CA ASP A 12 12.72 -10.64 2.79
C ASP A 12 11.96 -10.45 1.46
N VAL A 13 12.11 -9.27 0.86
CA VAL A 13 11.52 -8.88 -0.42
C VAL A 13 12.60 -8.33 -1.34
N ALA A 14 12.78 -8.95 -2.50
CA ALA A 14 13.75 -8.56 -3.51
C ALA A 14 13.03 -8.20 -4.81
N ALA A 15 12.90 -6.91 -5.09
CA ALA A 15 12.31 -6.41 -6.32
C ALA A 15 13.38 -5.92 -7.30
N ARG A 16 13.19 -6.20 -8.58
CA ARG A 16 14.03 -5.67 -9.67
C ARG A 16 13.20 -4.90 -10.68
N PHE A 17 13.81 -3.87 -11.25
CA PHE A 17 13.26 -3.11 -12.35
C PHE A 17 13.62 -3.81 -13.67
N VAL A 18 12.62 -4.09 -14.51
CA VAL A 18 12.78 -4.81 -15.77
C VAL A 18 12.10 -4.07 -16.92
N ASP A 19 12.62 -4.29 -18.12
CA ASP A 19 11.88 -3.96 -19.34
C ASP A 19 10.77 -5.00 -19.54
N HIS A 20 9.54 -4.52 -19.71
CA HIS A 20 8.38 -5.37 -19.97
C HIS A 20 7.51 -4.75 -21.06
N ASP A 21 7.35 -5.47 -22.19
CA ASP A 21 6.50 -5.02 -23.29
C ASP A 21 5.03 -5.32 -22.99
N TRP A 22 4.39 -4.44 -22.24
CA TRP A 22 2.97 -4.56 -21.94
C TRP A 22 2.12 -4.02 -23.08
N ALA A 23 1.37 -4.90 -23.76
CA ALA A 23 0.54 -4.52 -24.91
C ALA A 23 -0.74 -3.75 -24.55
N PHE A 24 -1.23 -3.92 -23.31
CA PHE A 24 -2.49 -3.36 -22.84
C PHE A 24 -2.66 -1.85 -23.09
N PRO A 25 -1.68 -0.97 -22.80
CA PRO A 25 -1.87 0.47 -22.99
C PRO A 25 -2.08 0.83 -24.46
N ARG A 26 -1.45 0.09 -25.38
CA ARG A 26 -1.62 0.27 -26.84
C ARG A 26 -3.00 -0.21 -27.30
N ALA A 27 -3.51 -1.29 -26.72
CA ALA A 27 -4.83 -1.83 -27.06
C ALA A 27 -5.99 -0.98 -26.50
N HIS A 28 -5.75 -0.25 -25.40
CA HIS A 28 -6.78 0.47 -24.66
C HIS A 28 -6.60 2.00 -24.62
N GLU A 29 -5.75 2.57 -25.47
CA GLU A 29 -5.34 3.98 -25.45
C GLU A 29 -6.53 4.96 -25.29
N ALA A 30 -7.52 4.85 -26.18
CA ALA A 30 -8.69 5.73 -26.16
C ALA A 30 -9.55 5.56 -24.89
N ALA A 31 -9.64 4.34 -24.38
CA ALA A 31 -10.43 4.04 -23.19
C ALA A 31 -9.74 4.53 -21.90
N ILE A 32 -8.41 4.36 -21.82
CA ILE A 32 -7.57 4.90 -20.75
C ILE A 32 -7.70 6.43 -20.72
N ALA A 33 -7.60 7.09 -21.88
CA ALA A 33 -7.75 8.54 -21.96
C ALA A 33 -9.13 9.02 -21.48
N ALA A 34 -10.21 8.35 -21.89
CA ALA A 34 -11.57 8.69 -21.46
C ALA A 34 -11.79 8.48 -19.95
N HIS A 35 -11.26 7.38 -19.40
CA HIS A 35 -11.29 7.09 -17.96
C HIS A 35 -10.51 8.14 -17.18
N TRP A 36 -9.31 8.51 -17.64
CA TRP A 36 -8.50 9.55 -17.01
C TRP A 36 -9.20 10.92 -16.99
N GLN A 37 -9.83 11.32 -18.09
CA GLN A 37 -10.63 12.55 -18.10
C GLN A 37 -11.79 12.51 -17.09
N THR A 38 -12.43 11.35 -16.93
CA THR A 38 -13.49 11.17 -15.92
C THR A 38 -12.94 11.30 -14.50
N ARG A 39 -11.72 10.81 -14.24
CA ARG A 39 -11.03 10.96 -12.95
C ARG A 39 -10.70 12.44 -12.67
N LEU A 40 -10.13 13.14 -13.65
CA LEU A 40 -9.78 14.56 -13.53
C LEU A 40 -10.99 15.46 -13.27
N GLN A 41 -12.17 15.12 -13.82
CA GLN A 41 -13.40 15.86 -13.51
C GLN A 41 -13.82 15.74 -12.03
N ARG A 42 -13.46 14.64 -11.36
CA ARG A 42 -13.77 14.41 -9.94
C ARG A 42 -12.68 14.96 -9.02
N SER A 43 -11.42 14.85 -9.43
CA SER A 43 -10.27 15.39 -8.71
C SER A 43 -9.31 16.07 -9.70
N PRO A 44 -9.49 17.39 -9.94
CA PRO A 44 -8.69 18.14 -10.92
C PRO A 44 -7.19 18.23 -10.60
N GLY A 45 -6.80 17.96 -9.35
CA GLY A 45 -5.41 17.98 -8.90
C GLY A 45 -4.62 16.70 -9.23
N MET A 46 -5.27 15.66 -9.76
CA MET A 46 -4.58 14.40 -10.05
C MET A 46 -3.52 14.57 -11.14
N PHE A 47 -2.34 14.03 -10.88
CA PHE A 47 -1.23 13.99 -11.82
C PHE A 47 -1.08 12.58 -12.42
N ASP A 48 -0.80 12.51 -13.73
CA ASP A 48 -0.57 11.24 -14.42
C ASP A 48 0.91 10.87 -14.41
N GLY A 49 1.40 10.51 -13.22
CA GLY A 49 2.78 10.11 -12.98
C GLY A 49 3.13 8.73 -13.52
N THR A 50 4.39 8.35 -13.34
CA THR A 50 4.86 6.99 -13.62
C THR A 50 4.81 6.18 -12.34
N VAL A 51 4.26 4.97 -12.41
CA VAL A 51 4.23 4.00 -11.31
C VAL A 51 4.84 2.68 -11.76
N LEU A 52 5.25 1.85 -10.81
CA LEU A 52 5.78 0.52 -11.06
C LEU A 52 4.72 -0.54 -10.75
N LEU A 53 4.46 -1.43 -11.71
CA LEU A 53 3.59 -2.59 -11.52
C LEU A 53 4.41 -3.88 -11.60
N CYS A 54 3.89 -4.95 -11.01
CA CYS A 54 4.51 -6.26 -11.02
C CYS A 54 4.01 -7.08 -12.21
N CYS A 55 4.93 -7.63 -13.02
CA CYS A 55 4.62 -8.55 -14.11
C CYS A 55 4.98 -10.00 -13.83
N ASP A 56 5.83 -10.26 -12.83
CA ASP A 56 6.14 -11.61 -12.36
C ASP A 56 6.55 -11.59 -10.89
N HIS A 57 6.16 -12.62 -10.14
CA HIS A 57 6.59 -12.79 -8.76
C HIS A 57 6.60 -14.25 -8.32
N ALA A 58 7.51 -14.57 -7.39
CA ALA A 58 7.59 -15.88 -6.76
C ALA A 58 8.08 -15.78 -5.31
N VAL A 59 7.60 -16.69 -4.46
CA VAL A 59 8.13 -16.87 -3.10
C VAL A 59 8.94 -18.16 -3.07
N ALA A 60 10.23 -18.05 -2.75
CA ALA A 60 11.13 -19.20 -2.62
C ALA A 60 12.16 -18.94 -1.51
N ASP A 61 12.39 -19.96 -0.68
CA ASP A 61 13.33 -19.92 0.45
C ASP A 61 13.07 -18.75 1.42
N GLY A 62 11.79 -18.43 1.63
CA GLY A 62 11.37 -17.33 2.50
C GLY A 62 11.58 -15.93 1.89
N VAL A 63 11.97 -15.81 0.62
CA VAL A 63 12.15 -14.51 -0.05
C VAL A 63 11.13 -14.36 -1.16
N ALA A 64 10.39 -13.25 -1.15
CA ALA A 64 9.56 -12.84 -2.27
C ALA A 64 10.42 -12.12 -3.31
N ARG A 65 10.37 -12.59 -4.56
CA ARG A 65 11.09 -11.98 -5.69
C ARG A 65 10.07 -11.40 -6.67
N LEU A 66 10.32 -10.18 -7.12
CA LEU A 66 9.42 -9.44 -8.01
C LEU A 66 10.15 -8.84 -9.21
N ASP A 67 9.47 -8.88 -10.34
CA ASP A 67 9.81 -8.13 -11.55
C ASP A 67 8.83 -6.97 -11.69
N LEU A 68 9.34 -5.76 -11.53
CA LEU A 68 8.58 -4.52 -11.62
C LEU A 68 8.93 -3.76 -12.91
N PHE A 69 7.93 -3.16 -13.54
CA PHE A 69 8.09 -2.37 -14.76
C PHE A 69 7.28 -1.07 -14.67
N ALA A 70 7.72 -0.05 -15.41
CA ALA A 70 7.10 1.26 -15.40
C ALA A 70 5.84 1.32 -16.29
N THR A 71 4.81 2.00 -15.80
CA THR A 71 3.63 2.39 -16.58
C THR A 71 3.05 3.71 -16.10
N ARG A 72 2.06 4.27 -16.81
CA ARG A 72 1.39 5.50 -16.41
C ARG A 72 0.33 5.23 -15.35
N TYR A 73 0.15 6.15 -14.41
CA TYR A 73 -0.87 6.03 -13.37
C TYR A 73 -2.29 5.94 -13.95
N SER A 74 -2.58 6.68 -15.02
CA SER A 74 -3.83 6.57 -15.79
C SER A 74 -4.07 5.16 -16.36
N THR A 75 -3.00 4.49 -16.79
CA THR A 75 -3.07 3.11 -17.29
C THR A 75 -3.35 2.14 -16.16
N PHE A 76 -2.60 2.24 -15.05
CA PHE A 76 -2.82 1.41 -13.86
C PHE A 76 -4.26 1.54 -13.35
N THR A 77 -4.73 2.77 -13.19
CA THR A 77 -6.07 3.04 -12.67
C THR A 77 -7.18 2.52 -13.57
N TYR A 78 -7.04 2.63 -14.90
CA TYR A 78 -7.97 2.00 -15.84
C TYR A 78 -7.90 0.46 -15.77
N TYR A 79 -6.69 -0.13 -15.77
CA TYR A 79 -6.50 -1.57 -15.68
C TYR A 79 -7.17 -2.15 -14.42
N ARG A 80 -6.94 -1.54 -13.27
CA ARG A 80 -7.51 -1.95 -11.98
C ARG A 80 -9.04 -1.87 -11.95
N ASP A 81 -9.62 -0.81 -12.51
CA ASP A 81 -11.06 -0.56 -12.39
C ASP A 81 -11.91 -1.35 -13.40
N MET A 82 -11.30 -1.87 -14.46
CA MET A 82 -12.01 -2.53 -15.57
C MET A 82 -11.79 -4.03 -15.55
N PRO A 83 -12.83 -4.86 -15.73
CA PRO A 83 -12.66 -6.29 -15.96
C PRO A 83 -11.83 -6.52 -17.22
N HIS A 84 -10.78 -7.33 -17.12
CA HIS A 84 -9.92 -7.68 -18.23
C HIS A 84 -9.59 -9.17 -18.19
N ALA A 85 -9.41 -9.77 -19.36
CA ALA A 85 -9.06 -11.19 -19.47
C ALA A 85 -7.56 -11.45 -19.18
N GLU A 86 -6.74 -10.41 -19.27
CA GLU A 86 -5.29 -10.47 -19.11
C GLU A 86 -4.92 -10.49 -17.62
N ALA A 87 -4.89 -11.68 -17.03
CA ALA A 87 -4.36 -11.88 -15.69
C ALA A 87 -2.82 -11.82 -15.73
N GLY A 88 -2.19 -11.24 -14.71
CA GLY A 88 -0.73 -11.35 -14.51
C GLY A 88 -0.04 -10.05 -14.12
N ILE A 89 -0.68 -8.89 -14.30
CA ILE A 89 -0.15 -7.62 -13.77
C ILE A 89 -0.79 -7.35 -12.41
N ALA A 90 0.03 -7.04 -11.41
CA ALA A 90 -0.42 -6.73 -10.06
C ALA A 90 0.15 -5.39 -9.57
N ASN A 91 -0.62 -4.70 -8.73
CA ASN A 91 -0.07 -3.61 -7.94
C ASN A 91 0.75 -4.21 -6.77
N ALA A 92 2.07 -4.08 -6.82
CA ALA A 92 2.95 -4.52 -5.75
C ALA A 92 3.46 -3.31 -4.99
N PHE A 93 3.18 -3.26 -3.69
CA PHE A 93 3.56 -2.14 -2.83
C PHE A 93 3.95 -2.64 -1.45
N ALA A 94 4.68 -1.80 -0.72
CA ALA A 94 5.15 -2.11 0.62
C ALA A 94 4.63 -1.07 1.62
N ALA A 95 4.30 -1.54 2.83
CA ALA A 95 3.81 -0.68 3.90
C ALA A 95 4.38 -1.13 5.24
N ILE A 96 4.65 -0.18 6.12
CA ILE A 96 4.87 -0.48 7.53
C ILE A 96 3.50 -0.62 8.19
N VAL A 97 3.32 -1.66 9.01
CA VAL A 97 2.13 -1.80 9.87
C VAL A 97 2.51 -1.39 11.29
N PRO A 98 2.13 -0.18 11.74
CA PRO A 98 2.52 0.31 13.06
C PRO A 98 1.70 -0.38 14.14
N TRP A 99 2.36 -1.22 14.93
CA TRP A 99 1.83 -1.77 16.16
C TRP A 99 2.25 -0.91 17.34
N THR A 100 1.31 -0.62 18.23
CA THR A 100 1.55 0.20 19.41
C THR A 100 1.87 -0.68 20.61
N ALA A 101 2.52 -0.12 21.64
CA ALA A 101 2.91 -0.88 22.83
C ALA A 101 1.72 -1.43 23.63
N ASP A 102 0.55 -0.81 23.50
CA ASP A 102 -0.72 -1.25 24.07
C ASP A 102 -1.54 -2.16 23.13
N GLY A 103 -0.90 -2.72 22.10
CA GLY A 103 -1.45 -3.80 21.27
C GLY A 103 -2.46 -3.34 20.21
N ALA A 104 -2.40 -2.08 19.78
CA ALA A 104 -3.23 -1.56 18.70
C ALA A 104 -2.47 -1.54 17.37
N VAL A 105 -3.22 -1.50 16.26
CA VAL A 105 -2.71 -1.20 14.92
C VAL A 105 -3.20 0.18 14.51
N LEU A 106 -2.32 0.99 13.90
CA LEU A 106 -2.69 2.30 13.37
C LEU A 106 -2.94 2.24 11.86
N LEU A 107 -4.06 2.80 11.42
CA LEU A 107 -4.38 3.04 10.02
C LEU A 107 -4.52 4.55 9.76
N GLY A 108 -4.03 5.03 8.63
CA GLY A 108 -4.30 6.38 8.15
C GLY A 108 -5.71 6.49 7.57
N GLU A 109 -6.41 7.58 7.87
CA GLU A 109 -7.64 7.97 7.17
C GLU A 109 -7.31 8.90 6.02
N MET A 110 -7.65 8.52 4.80
CA MET A 110 -7.36 9.33 3.62
C MET A 110 -8.19 10.61 3.56
N GLY A 111 -7.52 11.73 3.30
CA GLY A 111 -8.13 13.04 3.16
C GLY A 111 -9.15 13.13 2.02
N ALA A 112 -10.14 14.01 2.16
CA ALA A 112 -11.25 14.15 1.21
C ALA A 112 -10.84 14.57 -0.22
N HIS A 113 -9.65 15.15 -0.37
CA HIS A 113 -9.09 15.57 -1.67
C HIS A 113 -8.36 14.44 -2.40
N THR A 114 -8.09 13.31 -1.73
CA THR A 114 -7.34 12.18 -2.29
C THR A 114 -8.23 11.25 -3.11
N ALA A 115 -7.60 10.39 -3.93
CA ALA A 115 -8.32 9.42 -4.75
C ALA A 115 -9.08 8.35 -3.94
N ASN A 116 -8.67 8.13 -2.69
CA ASN A 116 -9.21 7.10 -1.80
C ASN A 116 -9.90 7.73 -0.56
N ALA A 117 -10.44 8.94 -0.70
CA ALA A 117 -11.06 9.72 0.37
C ALA A 117 -11.90 8.87 1.36
N GLY A 118 -11.58 8.99 2.64
CA GLY A 118 -12.26 8.32 3.75
C GLY A 118 -11.91 6.85 3.96
N GLN A 119 -11.12 6.22 3.07
CA GLN A 119 -10.62 4.87 3.29
C GLN A 119 -9.59 4.83 4.43
N LEU A 120 -9.52 3.68 5.08
CA LEU A 120 -8.64 3.40 6.23
C LEU A 120 -7.61 2.34 5.84
N TYR A 121 -6.34 2.70 5.71
CA TYR A 121 -5.26 1.76 5.37
C TYR A 121 -3.89 2.19 5.92
N PHE A 122 -2.89 1.32 5.80
CA PHE A 122 -1.53 1.62 6.28
C PHE A 122 -0.88 2.70 5.41
N PRO A 123 -0.07 3.62 5.97
CA PRO A 123 0.72 4.55 5.17
C PRO A 123 1.53 3.82 4.10
N CYS A 124 1.25 4.10 2.83
CA CYS A 124 1.84 3.39 1.71
C CYS A 124 1.56 4.06 0.37
N GLY A 125 2.57 4.01 -0.51
CA GLY A 125 2.49 4.43 -1.90
C GLY A 125 2.66 3.26 -2.86
N THR A 126 2.19 3.44 -4.10
CA THR A 126 2.61 2.56 -5.20
C THR A 126 4.05 2.95 -5.57
N PRO A 127 4.99 2.00 -5.68
CA PRO A 127 6.37 2.33 -5.98
C PRO A 127 6.49 3.05 -7.32
N ASP A 128 7.47 3.92 -7.43
CA ASP A 128 7.69 4.78 -8.59
C ASP A 128 9.17 4.76 -9.04
N PRO A 129 9.56 5.50 -10.10
CA PRO A 129 10.95 5.54 -10.55
C PRO A 129 11.96 6.02 -9.50
N ASP A 130 11.55 6.79 -8.49
CA ASP A 130 12.42 7.28 -7.42
C ASP A 130 12.75 6.17 -6.40
N ASP A 131 12.10 5.01 -6.47
CA ASP A 131 12.45 3.80 -5.71
C ASP A 131 13.48 2.91 -6.45
N VAL A 132 13.88 3.26 -7.68
CA VAL A 132 14.80 2.45 -8.50
C VAL A 132 16.27 2.76 -8.18
N ARG A 133 17.07 1.72 -7.91
CA ARG A 133 18.51 1.77 -7.63
C ARG A 133 19.25 0.83 -8.59
N GLY A 134 19.60 1.34 -9.76
CA GLY A 134 20.14 0.51 -10.84
C GLY A 134 19.07 -0.47 -11.33
N ALA A 135 19.30 -1.77 -11.17
CA ALA A 135 18.31 -2.80 -11.50
C ALA A 135 17.42 -3.21 -10.31
N ARG A 136 17.65 -2.70 -9.10
CA ARG A 136 16.86 -3.02 -7.91
C ARG A 136 15.76 -1.98 -7.71
N VAL A 137 14.61 -2.39 -7.16
CA VAL A 137 13.61 -1.48 -6.59
C VAL A 137 13.63 -1.61 -5.07
N ASP A 138 13.72 -0.49 -4.37
CA ASP A 138 13.84 -0.45 -2.91
C ASP A 138 12.49 -0.31 -2.21
N LEU A 139 11.73 -1.42 -2.15
CA LEU A 139 10.43 -1.45 -1.47
C LEU A 139 10.54 -1.21 0.04
N THR A 140 11.65 -1.60 0.66
CA THR A 140 11.91 -1.35 2.09
C THR A 140 12.10 0.14 2.36
N GLY A 141 12.91 0.81 1.53
CA GLY A 141 13.10 2.25 1.58
C GLY A 141 11.81 3.01 1.30
N SER A 142 11.06 2.59 0.29
CA SER A 142 9.74 3.14 -0.06
C SER A 142 8.79 3.10 1.14
N ALA A 143 8.55 1.93 1.74
CA ALA A 143 7.65 1.80 2.90
C ALA A 143 8.08 2.66 4.12
N ALA A 144 9.39 2.77 4.37
CA ALA A 144 9.90 3.61 5.46
C ALA A 144 9.75 5.11 5.16
N ARG A 145 9.93 5.51 3.90
CA ARG A 145 9.74 6.89 3.44
C ARG A 145 8.27 7.29 3.54
N GLU A 146 7.35 6.49 3.00
CA GLU A 146 5.89 6.75 3.07
C GLU A 146 5.42 6.89 4.52
N LEU A 147 5.87 6.00 5.42
CA LEU A 147 5.58 6.14 6.85
C LEU A 147 6.05 7.48 7.40
N ALA A 148 7.28 7.90 7.07
CA ALA A 148 7.85 9.14 7.59
C ALA A 148 7.17 10.38 7.00
N GLU A 149 6.86 10.37 5.71
CA GLU A 149 6.23 11.47 4.98
C GLU A 149 4.78 11.65 5.45
N GLU A 150 3.98 10.59 5.48
CA GLU A 150 2.55 10.71 5.82
C GLU A 150 2.28 10.85 7.32
N THR A 151 3.19 10.39 8.19
CA THR A 151 2.90 10.32 9.65
C THR A 151 3.93 11.01 10.53
N GLY A 152 5.09 11.40 10.00
CA GLY A 152 6.21 11.91 10.79
C GLY A 152 6.87 10.86 11.69
N LEU A 153 6.50 9.59 11.57
CA LEU A 153 7.10 8.50 12.35
C LEU A 153 8.38 7.99 11.69
N ALA A 154 9.40 7.74 12.51
CA ALA A 154 10.59 7.02 12.11
C ALA A 154 10.53 5.59 12.68
N LEU A 155 11.08 4.63 11.94
CA LEU A 155 11.22 3.26 12.43
C LEU A 155 12.07 3.23 13.72
N PRO A 156 11.65 2.49 14.76
CA PRO A 156 12.45 2.32 15.96
C PRO A 156 13.75 1.57 15.64
N GLU A 157 14.78 1.80 16.45
CA GLU A 157 16.04 1.07 16.35
C GLU A 157 15.79 -0.43 16.56
N GLY A 158 16.33 -1.26 15.65
CA GLY A 158 16.13 -2.71 15.71
C GLY A 158 14.73 -3.19 15.31
N ALA A 159 13.94 -2.35 14.61
CA ALA A 159 12.62 -2.73 14.09
C ALA A 159 12.66 -4.07 13.34
N GLU A 160 11.63 -4.90 13.57
CA GLU A 160 11.48 -6.22 12.94
C GLU A 160 11.59 -6.12 11.41
N THR A 161 12.26 -7.07 10.74
CA THR A 161 12.49 -7.03 9.28
C THR A 161 11.63 -8.01 8.48
N ALA A 162 10.85 -8.86 9.16
CA ALA A 162 10.00 -9.83 8.52
C ALA A 162 8.76 -9.17 7.90
N TRP A 163 8.28 -9.78 6.83
CA TRP A 163 7.14 -9.30 6.05
C TRP A 163 6.01 -10.32 6.05
N VAL A 164 4.81 -9.83 5.77
CA VAL A 164 3.63 -10.61 5.44
C VAL A 164 3.18 -10.17 4.05
N LEU A 165 3.19 -11.10 3.10
CA LEU A 165 2.63 -10.90 1.77
C LEU A 165 1.15 -11.24 1.79
N LEU A 166 0.32 -10.27 1.39
CA LEU A 166 -1.08 -10.49 1.05
C LEU A 166 -1.25 -10.41 -0.45
N GLU A 167 -1.74 -11.50 -1.02
CA GLU A 167 -1.95 -11.65 -2.45
C GLU A 167 -3.42 -11.93 -2.77
N GLY A 168 -4.02 -11.05 -3.55
CA GLY A 168 -5.45 -11.08 -3.84
C GLY A 168 -5.88 -9.82 -4.57
N GLU A 169 -7.01 -9.88 -5.28
CA GLU A 169 -7.64 -8.70 -5.89
C GLU A 169 -6.73 -7.85 -6.79
N GLY A 170 -5.75 -8.47 -7.47
CA GLY A 170 -4.77 -7.77 -8.31
C GLY A 170 -3.70 -7.00 -7.53
N GLN A 171 -3.52 -7.31 -6.24
CA GLN A 171 -2.58 -6.67 -5.32
C GLN A 171 -1.58 -7.68 -4.74
N LEU A 172 -0.36 -7.21 -4.53
CA LEU A 172 0.70 -7.84 -3.75
C LEU A 172 1.12 -6.84 -2.65
N ALA A 173 0.45 -6.90 -1.50
CA ALA A 173 0.74 -6.01 -0.38
C ALA A 173 1.81 -6.64 0.51
N PHE A 174 3.01 -6.06 0.51
CA PHE A 174 4.12 -6.45 1.38
C PHE A 174 4.05 -5.64 2.67
N LEU A 175 3.48 -6.22 3.70
CA LEU A 175 3.28 -5.56 4.99
C LEU A 175 4.41 -5.91 5.94
N ARG A 176 5.03 -4.92 6.57
CA ARG A 176 6.07 -5.10 7.59
C ARG A 176 5.53 -4.67 8.96
N PRO A 177 5.08 -5.61 9.80
CA PRO A 177 4.68 -5.30 11.17
C PRO A 177 5.86 -4.77 11.97
N VAL A 178 5.70 -3.58 12.55
CA VAL A 178 6.73 -2.94 13.38
C VAL A 178 6.13 -2.51 14.70
N ARG A 179 6.75 -2.91 15.81
CA ARG A 179 6.31 -2.51 17.15
C ARG A 179 6.96 -1.20 17.58
N PHE A 180 6.13 -0.19 17.80
CA PHE A 180 6.51 1.06 18.42
C PHE A 180 6.42 0.96 19.95
N PRO A 181 7.36 1.56 20.70
CA PRO A 181 7.38 1.49 22.15
C PRO A 181 6.33 2.37 22.83
N GLU A 182 5.68 3.28 22.10
CA GLU A 182 4.63 4.14 22.61
C GLU A 182 3.21 3.55 22.48
N PRO A 183 2.30 3.91 23.40
CA PRO A 183 0.89 3.56 23.26
C PRO A 183 0.21 4.37 22.16
N ALA A 184 -0.91 3.87 21.65
CA ALA A 184 -1.64 4.43 20.51
C ALA A 184 -1.96 5.93 20.66
N GLU A 185 -2.43 6.36 21.83
CA GLU A 185 -2.75 7.76 22.10
C GLU A 185 -1.56 8.70 21.83
N ARG A 186 -0.35 8.28 22.22
CA ARG A 186 0.86 9.09 22.07
C ARG A 186 1.31 9.18 20.62
N LEU A 187 1.23 8.07 19.87
CA LEU A 187 1.56 8.06 18.45
C LEU A 187 0.53 8.87 17.66
N VAL A 188 -0.77 8.68 17.91
CA VAL A 188 -1.84 9.45 17.25
C VAL A 188 -1.66 10.96 17.48
N ALA A 189 -1.33 11.38 18.70
CA ALA A 189 -1.07 12.80 18.98
C ALA A 189 0.13 13.34 18.19
N ARG A 190 1.25 12.60 18.14
CA ARG A 190 2.43 12.98 17.35
C ARG A 190 2.13 13.08 15.86
N ILE A 191 1.35 12.13 15.33
CA ILE A 191 0.95 12.14 13.93
C ILE A 191 0.02 13.34 13.66
N ALA A 192 -0.93 13.61 14.56
CA ALA A 192 -1.79 14.80 14.43
C ALA A 192 -0.98 16.11 14.43
N ASP A 193 0.06 16.21 15.26
CA ASP A 193 0.97 17.37 15.26
C ASP A 193 1.73 17.50 13.92
N HIS A 194 2.19 16.37 13.34
CA HIS A 194 2.84 16.32 12.03
C HIS A 194 1.89 16.81 10.93
N LEU A 195 0.68 16.23 10.85
CA LEU A 195 -0.35 16.59 9.88
C LEU A 195 -0.77 18.06 10.00
N GLY A 196 -0.82 18.59 11.23
CA GLY A 196 -1.12 20.01 11.47
C GLY A 196 -0.07 20.99 10.95
N GLY A 197 1.14 20.51 10.64
CA GLY A 197 2.22 21.29 10.01
C GLY A 197 2.19 21.29 8.48
N GLU A 198 1.38 20.42 7.86
CA GLU A 198 1.30 20.29 6.41
C GLU A 198 0.25 21.23 5.81
N GLY A 199 0.51 21.73 4.60
CA GLY A 199 -0.42 22.62 3.91
C GLY A 199 -1.67 21.90 3.39
N GLU A 200 -1.49 20.68 2.88
CA GLU A 200 -2.54 19.81 2.36
C GLU A 200 -2.16 18.35 2.70
N PRO A 201 -2.41 17.90 3.95
CA PRO A 201 -1.98 16.57 4.39
C PRO A 201 -2.77 15.47 3.71
N GLU A 202 -2.10 14.42 3.22
CA GLU A 202 -2.77 13.28 2.58
C GLU A 202 -3.70 12.53 3.54
N LEU A 203 -3.32 12.47 4.83
CA LEU A 203 -4.12 11.87 5.88
C LEU A 203 -4.96 12.91 6.62
N ALA A 204 -6.24 12.62 6.82
CA ALA A 204 -7.13 13.39 7.69
C ALA A 204 -6.91 13.07 9.18
N GLY A 205 -6.26 11.95 9.50
CA GLY A 205 -5.99 11.51 10.85
C GLY A 205 -5.70 10.02 10.93
N MET A 206 -5.70 9.47 12.15
CA MET A 206 -5.40 8.07 12.41
C MET A 206 -6.61 7.36 13.01
N HIS A 207 -6.82 6.12 12.57
CA HIS A 207 -7.78 5.17 13.12
C HIS A 207 -7.05 4.07 13.90
N VAL A 208 -7.51 3.80 15.11
CA VAL A 208 -6.90 2.83 16.03
C VAL A 208 -7.73 1.55 16.03
N VAL A 209 -7.11 0.45 15.62
CA VAL A 209 -7.73 -0.89 15.58
C VAL A 209 -7.19 -1.71 16.74
N ARG A 210 -8.06 -2.26 17.59
CA ARG A 210 -7.71 -3.10 18.75
C ARG A 210 -8.18 -4.54 18.64
N GLY A 211 -9.00 -4.84 17.65
CA GLY A 211 -9.43 -6.20 17.39
C GLY A 211 -10.40 -6.31 16.22
N LEU A 212 -10.93 -7.52 16.04
CA LEU A 212 -11.85 -7.85 14.94
C LEU A 212 -13.11 -6.97 14.90
N ALA A 213 -13.57 -6.47 16.05
CA ALA A 213 -14.76 -5.62 16.12
C ALA A 213 -14.57 -4.22 15.51
N ASP A 214 -13.31 -3.79 15.32
CA ASP A 214 -12.96 -2.50 14.74
C ASP A 214 -12.78 -2.59 13.21
N ILE A 215 -12.92 -3.78 12.61
CA ILE A 215 -12.82 -3.96 11.15
C ILE A 215 -14.06 -3.34 10.49
N ASP A 216 -13.83 -2.34 9.63
CA ASP A 216 -14.87 -1.64 8.87
C ASP A 216 -14.85 -2.07 7.41
N ASP A 217 -15.85 -2.85 6.99
CA ASP A 217 -15.97 -3.38 5.63
C ASP A 217 -16.18 -2.32 4.54
N ALA A 218 -16.71 -1.15 4.91
CA ALA A 218 -17.01 -0.08 3.97
C ALA A 218 -15.78 0.82 3.74
N ARG A 219 -14.90 0.91 4.74
CA ARG A 219 -13.76 1.86 4.73
C ARG A 219 -12.41 1.19 4.59
N MET A 220 -12.25 -0.08 4.99
CA MET A 220 -10.97 -0.79 4.94
C MET A 220 -10.86 -1.63 3.66
N PRO A 221 -9.82 -1.42 2.84
CA PRO A 221 -9.54 -2.27 1.68
C PRO A 221 -9.35 -3.74 2.04
N GLY A 222 -9.54 -4.65 1.07
CA GLY A 222 -9.49 -6.10 1.27
C GLY A 222 -8.22 -6.60 1.97
N PHE A 223 -7.04 -6.12 1.56
CA PHE A 223 -5.77 -6.49 2.18
C PHE A 223 -5.66 -6.03 3.65
N VAL A 224 -6.19 -4.85 4.00
CA VAL A 224 -6.20 -4.37 5.40
C VAL A 224 -7.04 -5.29 6.26
N ARG A 225 -8.27 -5.60 5.81
CA ARG A 225 -9.17 -6.51 6.53
C ARG A 225 -8.57 -7.89 6.70
N ALA A 226 -7.98 -8.44 5.64
CA ALA A 226 -7.35 -9.76 5.66
C ALA A 226 -6.18 -9.80 6.65
N TYR A 227 -5.33 -8.77 6.67
CA TYR A 227 -4.23 -8.68 7.63
C TYR A 227 -4.75 -8.56 9.06
N LEU A 228 -5.70 -7.67 9.33
CA LEU A 228 -6.24 -7.46 10.68
C LEU A 228 -6.95 -8.72 11.20
N ALA A 229 -7.67 -9.43 10.33
CA ALA A 229 -8.33 -10.68 10.67
C ALA A 229 -7.35 -11.82 11.03
N ASP A 230 -6.18 -11.85 10.40
CA ASP A 230 -5.11 -12.80 10.73
C ASP A 230 -4.37 -12.40 12.01
N ALA A 231 -4.09 -11.10 12.16
CA ALA A 231 -3.27 -10.59 13.26
C ALA A 231 -4.01 -10.50 14.61
N PHE A 232 -5.34 -10.36 14.59
CA PHE A 232 -6.18 -10.41 15.79
C PHE A 232 -6.94 -11.74 15.85
N PRO A 233 -6.43 -12.76 16.58
CA PRO A 233 -7.12 -14.03 16.70
C PRO A 233 -8.46 -13.83 17.42
N PRO A 234 -9.52 -14.60 17.06
CA PRO A 234 -10.78 -14.55 17.78
C PRO A 234 -10.57 -14.91 19.26
N ALA A 235 -11.29 -14.22 20.14
CA ALA A 235 -11.30 -14.55 21.56
C ALA A 235 -11.69 -16.04 21.73
N ARG A 236 -10.86 -16.80 22.46
CA ARG A 236 -11.12 -18.20 22.78
C ARG A 236 -12.26 -18.35 23.77
#